data_AF-A0A937SJ74-F1
#
_entry.id   AF-A0A937SJ74-F1
#
_cell.length_a   1.000
_cell.length_b   1.000
_cell.length_c   1.000
_cell.angle_alpha   90.00
_cell.angle_beta   90.00
_cell.angle_gamma   90.00
#
_symmetry.space_group_name_H-M   'P 1'
#
loop_
_entity.id
_entity.type
_entity.pdbx_description
1 polymer ?
#
loop_
_entity_poly.entity_id
_entity_poly.type
_entity_poly.pdbx_seq_one_letter_code
_entity_poly.pdbx_strand_id
1 'polypeptide(L)'
;MKVFSMRPAFHGYSSSSIVGWYYERAWNTMTGAKRAIVARAVDLYIAEIDPEYRTIKFNIPQDPDDADQFLECNKKSIKIIDDFFADNAVRSKHFRDNMEVFVARALDEIFDTDICEILKQKLFPEKRVPQTEEELDELLMETNSSYTNVVNECVRIFRNGLTDDSVEDLEKLESKLLTAREMLDKNVGAIEHELDRRKEKDK
;
A
#
# COMPACT_ATOMS: atom_id res chain seq x y z
N MET A 1 -0.30 26.10 9.09
CA MET A 1 -0.41 24.63 8.94
C MET A 1 -1.84 24.30 8.55
N LYS A 2 -2.08 23.87 7.31
CA LYS A 2 -3.35 23.21 6.98
C LYS A 2 -3.25 21.81 7.55
N VAL A 3 -4.00 21.53 8.61
CA VAL A 3 -4.21 20.16 9.10
C VAL A 3 -5.03 19.48 8.01
N PHE A 4 -4.37 18.74 7.12
CA PHE A 4 -5.09 17.96 6.12
C PHE A 4 -5.69 16.77 6.84
N SER A 5 -6.98 16.83 7.15
CA SER A 5 -7.71 15.66 7.60
C SER A 5 -7.92 14.75 6.41
N MET A 6 -7.43 13.49 6.48
CA MET A 6 -7.81 12.43 5.54
C MET A 6 -9.31 12.52 5.22
N ARG A 7 -9.68 12.44 3.94
CA ARG A 7 -11.10 12.52 3.55
C ARG A 7 -11.89 11.44 4.33
N PRO A 8 -13.05 11.78 4.93
CA PRO A 8 -13.89 10.80 5.62
C PRO A 8 -14.15 9.53 4.80
N ALA A 9 -14.30 9.68 3.48
CA ALA A 9 -14.50 8.58 2.54
C ALA A 9 -13.33 7.58 2.42
N PHE A 10 -12.12 7.91 2.88
CA PHE A 10 -10.96 7.01 2.85
C PHE A 10 -10.70 6.27 4.17
N HIS A 11 -11.51 6.53 5.20
CA HIS A 11 -11.43 5.79 6.44
C HIS A 11 -11.89 4.34 6.20
N GLY A 12 -11.02 3.36 6.48
CA GLY A 12 -11.29 1.93 6.29
C GLY A 12 -10.90 1.33 4.93
N TYR A 13 -10.43 2.11 3.96
CA TYR A 13 -9.92 1.59 2.67
C TYR A 13 -8.44 1.23 2.76
N SER A 14 -7.94 0.20 2.08
CA SER A 14 -6.49 -0.09 2.05
C SER A 14 -5.68 1.02 1.35
N SER A 15 -4.37 1.12 1.61
CA SER A 15 -3.49 2.10 0.95
C SER A 15 -3.58 2.03 -0.58
N SER A 16 -3.45 0.84 -1.18
CA SER A 16 -3.55 0.73 -2.64
C SER A 16 -4.97 1.01 -3.17
N SER A 17 -6.04 0.83 -2.38
CA SER A 17 -7.39 1.26 -2.79
C SER A 17 -7.50 2.78 -2.88
N ILE A 18 -6.87 3.50 -1.95
CA ILE A 18 -6.79 4.97 -1.98
C ILE A 18 -5.98 5.43 -3.19
N VAL A 19 -4.79 4.86 -3.40
CA VAL A 19 -3.94 5.20 -4.55
C VAL A 19 -4.60 4.85 -5.88
N GLY A 20 -5.24 3.69 -5.99
CA GLY A 20 -6.01 3.28 -7.16
C GLY A 20 -7.11 4.28 -7.52
N TRP A 21 -7.82 4.83 -6.52
CA TRP A 21 -8.85 5.86 -6.75
C TRP A 21 -8.27 7.13 -7.41
N TYR A 22 -7.10 7.59 -6.97
CA TYR A 22 -6.43 8.75 -7.58
C TYR A 22 -5.86 8.42 -8.94
N TYR A 23 -5.26 7.24 -9.11
CA TYR A 23 -4.72 6.76 -10.37
C TYR A 23 -5.80 6.71 -11.47
N GLU A 24 -6.97 6.13 -11.18
CA GLU A 24 -8.11 6.08 -12.11
C GLU A 24 -8.69 7.46 -12.43
N ARG A 25 -8.64 8.43 -11.49
CA ARG A 25 -9.08 9.80 -11.77
C ARG A 25 -8.07 10.57 -12.61
N ALA A 26 -6.79 10.47 -12.29
CA ALA A 26 -5.73 11.15 -13.04
C ALA A 26 -5.75 10.73 -14.52
N TRP A 27 -6.05 9.44 -14.78
CA TRP A 27 -6.25 8.91 -16.12
C TRP A 27 -7.29 9.68 -16.94
N ASN A 28 -8.39 10.06 -16.31
CA ASN A 28 -9.50 10.77 -16.97
C ASN A 28 -9.27 12.28 -17.11
N THR A 29 -8.16 12.81 -16.59
CA THR A 29 -7.94 14.26 -16.47
C THR A 29 -7.19 14.85 -17.68
N MET A 30 -6.26 14.10 -18.28
CA MET A 30 -5.53 14.55 -19.48
C MET A 30 -5.02 13.39 -20.35
N THR A 31 -4.94 13.63 -21.67
CA THR A 31 -4.41 12.65 -22.62
C THR A 31 -2.94 12.34 -22.30
N GLY A 32 -2.65 11.07 -22.02
CA GLY A 32 -1.28 10.62 -21.73
C GLY A 32 -0.90 10.61 -20.25
N ALA A 33 -1.76 11.07 -19.33
CA ALA A 33 -1.51 11.07 -17.88
C ALA A 33 -0.99 9.72 -17.37
N LYS A 34 -1.70 8.64 -17.67
CA LYS A 34 -1.35 7.29 -17.20
C LYS A 34 0.01 6.83 -17.72
N ARG A 35 0.36 7.15 -18.97
CA ARG A 35 1.70 6.84 -19.51
C ARG A 35 2.79 7.58 -18.75
N ALA A 36 2.56 8.85 -18.38
CA ALA A 36 3.50 9.62 -17.59
C ALA A 36 3.62 9.09 -16.15
N ILE A 37 2.49 8.79 -15.49
CA ILE A 37 2.46 8.22 -14.14
C ILE A 37 3.18 6.88 -14.11
N VAL A 38 2.87 5.97 -15.07
CA VAL A 38 3.48 4.64 -15.12
C VAL A 38 4.97 4.73 -15.41
N ALA A 39 5.41 5.53 -16.37
CA ALA A 39 6.83 5.73 -16.63
C ALA A 39 7.55 6.18 -15.36
N ARG A 40 7.01 7.20 -14.67
CA ARG A 40 7.64 7.74 -13.47
C ARG A 40 7.65 6.75 -12.31
N ALA A 41 6.56 6.01 -12.09
CA ALA A 41 6.49 5.00 -11.03
C ALA A 41 7.49 3.86 -11.29
N VAL A 42 7.66 3.45 -12.55
CA VAL A 42 8.66 2.44 -12.95
C VAL A 42 10.08 2.96 -12.71
N ASP A 43 10.38 4.20 -13.09
CA ASP A 43 11.69 4.81 -12.85
C ASP A 43 12.03 4.86 -11.36
N LEU A 44 11.08 5.30 -10.52
CA LEU A 44 11.26 5.33 -9.06
C LEU A 44 11.51 3.93 -8.49
N TYR A 45 10.73 2.94 -8.92
CA TYR A 45 10.88 1.56 -8.47
C TYR A 45 12.26 0.98 -8.83
N ILE A 46 12.72 1.19 -10.07
CA ILE A 46 14.02 0.70 -10.53
C ILE A 46 15.17 1.44 -9.84
N ALA A 47 15.01 2.72 -9.54
CA ALA A 47 16.05 3.51 -8.87
C ALA A 47 16.23 3.11 -7.40
N GLU A 48 15.16 2.72 -6.71
CA GLU A 48 15.16 2.56 -5.25
C GLU A 48 15.18 1.10 -4.78
N ILE A 49 14.66 0.16 -5.58
CA ILE A 49 14.68 -1.27 -5.24
C ILE A 49 15.85 -1.93 -5.96
N ASP A 50 16.76 -2.53 -5.18
CA ASP A 50 17.89 -3.28 -5.76
C ASP A 50 17.39 -4.44 -6.61
N PRO A 51 18.06 -4.74 -7.76
CA PRO A 51 17.61 -5.77 -8.70
C PRO A 51 17.31 -7.14 -8.09
N GLU A 52 18.03 -7.53 -7.04
CA GLU A 52 17.86 -8.82 -6.37
C GLU A 52 16.57 -8.93 -5.52
N TYR A 53 16.03 -7.79 -5.08
CA TYR A 53 14.81 -7.74 -4.26
C TYR A 53 13.55 -7.39 -5.08
N ARG A 54 13.69 -7.08 -6.37
CA ARG A 54 12.55 -6.72 -7.22
C ARG A 54 11.62 -7.91 -7.42
N THR A 55 10.39 -7.80 -6.92
CA THR A 55 9.35 -8.80 -7.19
C THR A 55 8.57 -8.52 -8.47
N ILE A 56 8.63 -7.28 -8.97
CA ILE A 56 7.91 -6.82 -10.16
C ILE A 56 8.86 -6.75 -11.35
N LYS A 57 8.53 -7.44 -12.44
CA LYS A 57 9.29 -7.43 -13.68
C LYS A 57 8.70 -6.42 -14.67
N PHE A 58 9.14 -5.18 -14.56
CA PHE A 58 8.78 -4.15 -15.54
C PHE A 58 9.46 -4.36 -16.88
N ASN A 59 8.80 -3.87 -17.93
CA ASN A 59 9.39 -3.82 -19.26
C ASN A 59 10.21 -2.53 -19.34
N ILE A 60 11.52 -2.65 -19.50
CA ILE A 60 12.45 -1.53 -19.61
C ILE A 60 12.99 -1.55 -21.06
N PRO A 61 13.03 -0.40 -21.74
CA PRO A 61 13.65 -0.33 -23.05
C PRO A 61 15.13 -0.74 -22.98
N GLN A 62 15.60 -1.46 -24.00
CA GLN A 62 17.01 -1.81 -24.15
C GLN A 62 17.83 -0.57 -24.53
N ASP A 63 17.23 0.30 -25.35
CA ASP A 63 17.76 1.60 -25.72
C ASP A 63 16.88 2.70 -25.11
N PRO A 64 17.37 3.44 -24.10
CA PRO A 64 16.64 4.55 -23.49
C PRO A 64 16.25 5.67 -24.47
N ASP A 65 16.97 5.81 -25.58
CA ASP A 65 16.74 6.85 -26.58
C ASP A 65 15.76 6.42 -27.68
N ASP A 66 15.36 5.14 -27.71
CA ASP A 66 14.34 4.62 -28.62
C ASP A 66 12.93 4.93 -28.08
N ALA A 67 12.35 6.01 -28.61
CA ALA A 67 11.01 6.47 -28.24
C ALA A 67 9.90 5.45 -28.53
N ASP A 68 10.03 4.65 -29.59
CA ASP A 68 9.03 3.64 -29.95
C ASP A 68 9.11 2.44 -28.99
N GLN A 69 10.32 1.99 -28.69
CA GLN A 69 10.55 0.94 -27.70
C GLN A 69 10.12 1.37 -26.30
N PHE A 70 10.41 2.61 -25.91
CA PHE A 70 9.91 3.19 -24.66
C PHE A 70 8.39 3.14 -24.60
N LEU A 71 7.71 3.56 -25.68
CA LEU A 71 6.25 3.57 -25.73
C LEU A 71 5.65 2.17 -25.64
N GLU A 72 6.26 1.17 -26.29
CA GLU A 72 5.83 -0.23 -26.18
C GLU A 72 6.04 -0.80 -24.78
N CYS A 73 7.20 -0.57 -24.17
CA CYS A 73 7.52 -1.01 -22.82
C CYS A 73 6.55 -0.39 -21.81
N ASN A 74 6.31 0.91 -21.92
CA ASN A 74 5.40 1.64 -21.05
C ASN A 74 3.96 1.15 -21.18
N LYS A 75 3.47 0.86 -22.40
CA LYS A 75 2.15 0.23 -22.61
C LYS A 75 2.01 -1.12 -21.90
N LYS A 76 3.06 -1.94 -21.90
CA LYS A 76 3.06 -3.23 -21.18
C LYS A 76 3.09 -3.03 -19.67
N SER A 77 3.88 -2.05 -19.19
CA SER A 77 3.96 -1.70 -17.76
C SER A 77 2.66 -1.10 -17.23
N ILE A 78 1.86 -0.42 -18.06
CA ILE A 78 0.51 0.03 -17.70
C ILE A 78 -0.34 -1.16 -17.25
N LYS A 79 -0.34 -2.24 -18.04
CA LYS A 79 -1.12 -3.43 -17.69
C LYS A 79 -0.69 -4.02 -16.34
N ILE A 80 0.62 -4.02 -16.05
CA ILE A 80 1.14 -4.52 -14.76
C ILE A 80 0.61 -3.69 -13.59
N ILE A 81 0.58 -2.36 -13.72
CA ILE A 81 0.06 -1.47 -12.67
C ILE A 81 -1.46 -1.55 -12.57
N ASP A 82 -2.17 -1.69 -13.69
CA ASP A 82 -3.62 -1.90 -13.70
C ASP A 82 -3.97 -3.22 -12.99
N ASP A 83 -3.28 -4.31 -13.33
CA ASP A 83 -3.47 -5.63 -12.71
C ASP A 83 -3.16 -5.59 -11.20
N PHE A 84 -2.19 -4.75 -10.76
CA PHE A 84 -1.88 -4.53 -9.34
C PHE A 84 -3.07 -3.93 -8.56
N PHE A 85 -3.84 -3.02 -9.17
CA PHE A 85 -5.01 -2.41 -8.54
C PHE A 85 -6.31 -3.19 -8.77
N ALA A 86 -6.37 -4.06 -9.78
CA ALA A 86 -7.58 -4.78 -10.18
C ALA A 86 -7.83 -6.09 -9.41
N ASP A 87 -6.80 -6.73 -8.86
CA ASP A 87 -6.93 -8.09 -8.31
C ASP A 87 -6.30 -8.26 -6.91
N ASN A 88 -7.13 -8.58 -5.92
CA ASN A 88 -6.67 -8.90 -4.57
C ASN A 88 -5.92 -10.25 -4.50
N ALA A 89 -6.21 -11.20 -5.40
CA ALA A 89 -5.54 -12.50 -5.43
C ALA A 89 -4.05 -12.40 -5.84
N VAL A 90 -3.67 -11.34 -6.58
CA VAL A 90 -2.30 -11.10 -7.07
C VAL A 90 -1.45 -10.32 -6.06
N ARG A 91 -2.05 -9.48 -5.20
CA ARG A 91 -1.36 -8.72 -4.14
C ARG A 91 -0.62 -9.63 -3.14
N SER A 92 -1.12 -10.84 -2.88
CA SER A 92 -0.58 -11.72 -1.82
C SER A 92 0.68 -12.50 -2.19
N LYS A 93 1.06 -12.60 -3.48
CA LYS A 93 2.21 -13.43 -3.91
C LYS A 93 3.29 -12.70 -4.70
N HIS A 94 2.97 -11.60 -5.40
CA HIS A 94 3.89 -10.98 -6.37
C HIS A 94 4.22 -9.50 -6.13
N PHE A 95 3.56 -8.83 -5.19
CA PHE A 95 3.72 -7.40 -4.94
C PHE A 95 4.04 -7.13 -3.47
N ARG A 96 5.26 -7.47 -3.04
CA ARG A 96 5.75 -7.18 -1.68
C ARG A 96 6.40 -5.79 -1.56
N ASP A 97 6.60 -5.12 -2.68
CA ASP A 97 7.47 -3.94 -2.75
C ASP A 97 6.71 -2.61 -2.55
N ASN A 98 5.50 -2.64 -1.97
CA ASN A 98 4.67 -1.45 -1.73
C ASN A 98 4.50 -0.57 -2.99
N MET A 99 4.14 -1.17 -4.13
CA MET A 99 4.04 -0.49 -5.44
C MET A 99 3.16 0.77 -5.39
N GLU A 100 2.16 0.78 -4.52
CA GLU A 100 1.30 1.94 -4.27
C GLU A 100 2.08 3.20 -3.85
N VAL A 101 3.23 3.07 -3.19
CA VAL A 101 4.08 4.20 -2.77
C VAL A 101 4.72 4.86 -3.99
N PHE A 102 5.22 4.08 -4.93
CA PHE A 102 5.82 4.61 -6.16
C PHE A 102 4.79 5.28 -7.06
N VAL A 103 3.58 4.68 -7.15
CA VAL A 103 2.47 5.29 -7.90
C VAL A 103 1.98 6.56 -7.21
N ALA A 104 1.87 6.58 -5.88
CA ALA A 104 1.50 7.76 -5.11
C ALA A 104 2.47 8.92 -5.31
N ARG A 105 3.78 8.65 -5.27
CA ARG A 105 4.82 9.66 -5.54
C ARG A 105 4.78 10.18 -6.96
N ALA A 106 4.60 9.29 -7.95
CA ALA A 106 4.44 9.70 -9.34
C ALA A 106 3.21 10.60 -9.53
N LEU A 107 2.09 10.30 -8.85
CA LEU A 107 0.89 11.13 -8.88
C LEU A 107 1.12 12.51 -8.25
N ASP A 108 1.77 12.57 -7.09
CA ASP A 108 2.06 13.86 -6.43
C ASP A 108 3.03 14.70 -7.24
N GLU A 109 4.08 14.12 -7.82
CA GLU A 109 5.04 14.85 -8.65
C GLU A 109 4.38 15.45 -9.90
N ILE A 110 3.38 14.78 -10.49
CA ILE A 110 2.73 15.23 -11.73
C ILE A 110 1.52 16.14 -11.46
N PHE A 111 0.75 15.86 -10.40
CA PHE A 111 -0.57 16.46 -10.17
C PHE A 111 -0.73 17.17 -8.83
N ASP A 112 0.29 17.19 -7.96
CA ASP A 112 0.25 17.86 -6.64
C ASP A 112 -0.98 17.44 -5.80
N THR A 113 -1.18 16.11 -5.66
CA THR A 113 -2.41 15.52 -5.12
C THR A 113 -2.42 15.33 -3.59
N ASP A 114 -1.30 15.61 -2.92
CA ASP A 114 -1.02 15.32 -1.50
C ASP A 114 -1.28 13.85 -1.09
N ILE A 115 -1.25 12.91 -2.04
CA ILE A 115 -1.61 11.52 -1.75
C ILE A 115 -0.57 10.84 -0.86
N CYS A 116 0.71 11.19 -0.99
CA CYS A 116 1.77 10.70 -0.11
C CYS A 116 1.55 11.15 1.33
N GLU A 117 1.07 12.38 1.56
CA GLU A 117 0.72 12.84 2.90
C GLU A 117 -0.51 12.10 3.45
N ILE A 118 -1.50 11.78 2.62
CA ILE A 118 -2.64 10.93 3.02
C ILE A 118 -2.16 9.53 3.41
N LEU A 119 -1.25 8.92 2.62
CA LEU A 119 -0.67 7.62 2.94
C LEU A 119 0.18 7.67 4.20
N LYS A 120 0.97 8.73 4.38
CA LYS A 120 1.78 8.94 5.58
C LYS A 120 0.91 9.09 6.82
N GLN A 121 -0.19 9.85 6.77
CA GLN A 121 -1.15 9.93 7.87
C GLN A 121 -1.85 8.59 8.14
N LYS A 122 -1.98 7.73 7.14
CA LYS A 122 -2.56 6.39 7.30
C LYS A 122 -1.61 5.42 7.98
N LEU A 123 -0.36 5.40 7.52
CA LEU A 123 0.72 4.54 8.00
C LEU A 123 1.26 5.03 9.36
N PHE A 124 1.34 6.35 9.52
CA PHE A 124 1.88 7.08 10.66
C PHE A 124 0.92 8.22 11.05
N PRO A 125 -0.29 7.91 11.55
CA PRO A 125 -1.21 8.94 12.00
C PRO A 125 -0.55 9.82 13.06
N GLU A 126 -0.62 11.15 12.88
CA GLU A 126 -0.06 12.16 13.79
C GLU A 126 -0.52 11.98 15.26
N LYS A 127 -1.55 11.18 15.49
CA LYS A 127 -1.93 10.64 16.80
C LYS A 127 -2.07 9.13 16.73
N ARG A 128 -0.99 8.42 17.10
CA ARG A 128 -0.91 7.11 17.78
C ARG A 128 0.52 6.53 17.68
N VAL A 129 1.56 7.34 17.91
CA VAL A 129 2.83 6.76 18.37
C VAL A 129 2.71 6.72 19.89
N PRO A 130 2.52 5.54 20.50
CA PRO A 130 2.42 5.46 21.95
C PRO A 130 3.66 6.09 22.58
N GLN A 131 3.46 7.13 23.37
CA GLN A 131 4.52 7.87 24.05
C GLN A 131 4.82 7.26 25.42
N THR A 132 3.89 6.45 25.95
CA THR A 132 4.01 5.74 27.22
C THR A 132 3.87 4.23 27.04
N GLU A 133 4.32 3.49 28.05
CA GLU A 133 4.18 2.04 28.11
C GLU A 133 2.69 1.64 28.13
N GLU A 134 1.84 2.37 28.86
CA GLU A 134 0.39 2.10 28.85
C GLU A 134 -0.25 2.32 27.47
N GLU A 135 0.14 3.36 26.72
CA GLU A 135 -0.39 3.59 25.36
C GLU A 135 0.06 2.48 24.40
N LEU A 136 1.27 1.95 24.58
CA LEU A 136 1.78 0.83 23.79
C LEU A 136 1.02 -0.46 24.15
N ASP A 137 0.77 -0.71 25.43
CA ASP A 137 -0.01 -1.84 25.91
C ASP A 137 -1.45 -1.81 25.41
N GLU A 138 -2.09 -0.63 25.40
CA GLU A 138 -3.44 -0.45 24.84
C GLU A 138 -3.46 -0.74 23.33
N LEU A 139 -2.47 -0.23 22.57
CA LEU A 139 -2.36 -0.47 21.14
C LEU A 139 -2.12 -1.94 20.82
N LEU A 140 -1.24 -2.61 21.59
CA LEU A 140 -0.97 -4.03 21.48
C LEU A 140 -2.20 -4.85 21.83
N MET A 141 -2.95 -4.49 22.87
CA MET A 141 -4.18 -5.17 23.29
C MET A 141 -5.31 -5.02 22.26
N GLU A 142 -5.51 -3.81 21.72
CA GLU A 142 -6.49 -3.54 20.65
C GLU A 142 -6.16 -4.35 19.39
N THR A 143 -4.88 -4.37 19.01
CA THR A 143 -4.40 -5.15 17.86
C THR A 143 -4.57 -6.65 18.09
N ASN A 144 -4.19 -7.16 19.26
CA ASN A 144 -4.28 -8.58 19.56
C ASN A 144 -5.73 -9.05 19.63
N SER A 145 -6.63 -8.23 20.19
CA SER A 145 -8.07 -8.50 20.19
C SER A 145 -8.65 -8.53 18.77
N SER A 146 -8.33 -7.51 17.97
CA SER A 146 -8.76 -7.40 16.57
C SER A 146 -8.26 -8.60 15.75
N TYR A 147 -6.96 -8.90 15.82
CA TYR A 147 -6.35 -10.02 15.12
C TYR A 147 -6.94 -11.36 15.55
N THR A 148 -7.11 -11.58 16.86
CA THR A 148 -7.72 -12.80 17.40
C THR A 148 -9.16 -12.99 16.89
N ASN A 149 -9.95 -11.91 16.84
CA ASN A 149 -11.31 -11.97 16.31
C ASN A 149 -11.32 -12.36 14.83
N VAL A 150 -10.44 -11.76 14.02
CA VAL A 150 -10.32 -12.08 12.59
C VAL A 150 -9.84 -13.51 12.37
N VAL A 151 -8.85 -13.98 13.13
CA VAL A 151 -8.36 -15.38 13.06
C VAL A 151 -9.45 -16.36 13.45
N ASN A 152 -10.23 -16.08 14.50
CA ASN A 152 -11.35 -16.94 14.89
C ASN A 152 -12.43 -17.00 13.80
N GLU A 153 -12.69 -15.88 13.13
CA GLU A 153 -13.62 -15.83 12.00
C GLU A 153 -13.10 -16.64 10.81
N CYS A 154 -11.79 -16.60 10.53
CA CYS A 154 -11.14 -17.46 9.55
C CYS A 154 -11.28 -18.94 9.91
N VAL A 155 -10.98 -19.32 11.15
CA VAL A 155 -11.09 -20.71 11.62
C VAL A 155 -12.53 -21.21 11.49
N ARG A 156 -13.53 -20.37 11.76
CA ARG A 156 -14.94 -20.72 11.59
C ARG A 156 -15.28 -21.02 10.13
N ILE A 157 -14.88 -20.14 9.22
CA ILE A 157 -15.12 -20.28 7.77
C ILE A 157 -14.40 -21.52 7.22
N PHE A 158 -13.10 -21.66 7.50
CA PHE A 158 -12.30 -22.79 7.02
C PHE A 158 -12.77 -24.15 7.59
N ARG A 159 -13.31 -24.19 8.82
CA ARG A 159 -13.80 -25.43 9.44
C ARG A 159 -15.13 -25.90 8.85
N ASN A 160 -15.96 -25.00 8.34
CA ASN A 160 -17.24 -25.33 7.71
C ASN A 160 -17.10 -25.65 6.22
N GLY A 161 -15.90 -25.46 5.65
CA GLY A 161 -15.62 -25.66 4.23
C GLY A 161 -16.01 -24.44 3.40
N LEU A 162 -15.10 -24.00 2.52
CA LEU A 162 -15.26 -22.82 1.66
C LEU A 162 -16.38 -22.96 0.59
N THR A 163 -17.10 -24.08 0.57
CA THR A 163 -18.09 -24.42 -0.45
C THR A 163 -19.44 -23.76 -0.24
N ASP A 164 -19.79 -23.39 0.99
CA ASP A 164 -21.09 -22.78 1.33
C ASP A 164 -21.02 -21.26 1.56
N ASP A 165 -19.81 -20.67 1.64
CA ASP A 165 -19.62 -19.24 1.85
C ASP A 165 -19.73 -18.46 0.53
N SER A 166 -20.33 -17.26 0.57
CA SER A 166 -20.44 -16.42 -0.62
C SER A 166 -19.10 -15.74 -0.95
N VAL A 167 -18.91 -15.35 -2.22
CA VAL A 167 -17.75 -14.54 -2.64
C VAL A 167 -17.63 -13.26 -1.81
N GLU A 168 -18.77 -12.61 -1.50
CA GLU A 168 -18.82 -11.41 -0.67
C GLU A 168 -18.33 -11.66 0.77
N ASP A 169 -18.61 -12.84 1.34
CA ASP A 169 -18.15 -13.21 2.69
C ASP A 169 -16.64 -13.43 2.72
N LEU A 170 -16.08 -14.02 1.66
CA LEU A 170 -14.63 -14.20 1.51
C LEU A 170 -13.91 -12.87 1.30
N GLU A 171 -14.47 -11.95 0.51
CA GLU A 171 -13.94 -10.59 0.32
C GLU A 171 -13.95 -9.79 1.64
N LYS A 172 -15.03 -9.92 2.43
CA LYS A 172 -15.10 -9.30 3.77
C LYS A 172 -14.04 -9.89 4.71
N LEU A 173 -13.84 -11.20 4.69
CA LEU A 173 -12.82 -11.86 5.51
C LEU A 173 -11.41 -11.42 5.11
N GLU A 174 -11.14 -11.35 3.81
CA GLU A 174 -9.88 -10.85 3.28
C GLU A 174 -9.62 -9.40 3.72
N SER A 175 -10.61 -8.52 3.59
CA SER A 175 -10.51 -7.13 4.04
C SER A 175 -10.18 -7.01 5.53
N LYS A 176 -10.82 -7.85 6.36
CA LYS A 176 -10.53 -7.95 7.80
C LYS A 176 -9.10 -8.42 8.07
N LEU A 177 -8.61 -9.42 7.33
CA LEU A 177 -7.24 -9.94 7.45
C LEU A 177 -6.20 -8.89 7.06
N LEU A 178 -6.44 -8.16 5.97
CA LEU A 178 -5.56 -7.07 5.54
C LEU A 178 -5.50 -5.97 6.60
N THR A 179 -6.65 -5.59 7.16
CA THR A 179 -6.72 -4.60 8.25
C THR A 179 -5.94 -5.08 9.49
N ALA A 180 -6.07 -6.36 9.86
CA ALA A 180 -5.37 -6.91 11.00
C ALA A 180 -3.85 -6.96 10.79
N ARG A 181 -3.40 -7.29 9.56
CA ARG A 181 -2.00 -7.19 9.15
C ARG A 181 -1.47 -5.75 9.25
N GLU A 182 -2.23 -4.78 8.76
CA GLU A 182 -1.85 -3.36 8.87
C GLU A 182 -1.69 -2.91 10.32
N MET A 183 -2.50 -3.43 11.26
CA MET A 183 -2.33 -3.16 12.69
C MET A 183 -1.05 -3.78 13.28
N LEU A 184 -0.68 -4.98 12.83
CA LEU A 184 0.59 -5.61 13.24
C LEU A 184 1.80 -4.82 12.76
N ASP A 185 1.79 -4.35 11.51
CA ASP A 185 2.86 -3.53 10.95
C ASP A 185 3.03 -2.21 11.75
N LYS A 186 1.94 -1.62 12.27
CA LYS A 186 2.02 -0.45 13.19
C LYS A 186 2.76 -0.77 14.48
N ASN A 187 2.53 -1.94 15.07
CA ASN A 187 3.21 -2.34 16.30
C ASN A 187 4.71 -2.56 16.07
N VAL A 188 5.07 -3.15 14.93
CA VAL A 188 6.49 -3.29 14.54
C VAL A 188 7.15 -1.92 14.44
N GLY A 189 6.53 -0.96 13.74
CA GLY A 189 7.06 0.40 13.63
C GLY A 189 7.19 1.13 14.98
N ALA A 190 6.23 0.94 15.89
CA ALA A 190 6.32 1.50 17.24
C ALA A 190 7.50 0.92 18.04
N ILE A 191 7.76 -0.39 17.90
CA ILE A 191 8.90 -1.06 18.54
C ILE A 191 10.23 -0.58 17.95
N GLU A 192 10.33 -0.48 16.62
CA GLU A 192 11.54 0.00 15.94
C GLU A 192 11.90 1.42 16.37
N HIS A 193 10.91 2.32 16.43
CA HIS A 193 11.11 3.67 16.93
C HIS A 193 11.61 3.71 18.38
N GLU A 194 11.05 2.89 19.27
CA GLU A 194 11.50 2.80 20.66
C GLU A 194 12.90 2.21 20.78
N LEU A 195 13.26 1.23 19.94
CA LEU A 195 14.60 0.66 19.87
C LEU A 195 15.63 1.72 19.45
N ASP A 196 15.31 2.54 18.44
CA ASP A 196 16.21 3.58 17.96
C ASP A 196 16.38 4.69 19.00
N ARG A 197 15.30 5.11 19.68
CA ARG A 197 15.36 6.06 20.81
C ARG A 197 16.29 5.57 21.93
N ARG A 198 16.25 4.27 22.25
CA ARG A 198 17.13 3.68 23.29
C ARG A 198 18.59 3.63 22.82
N LYS A 199 18.85 3.22 21.58
CA LYS A 199 20.20 3.20 20.99
C LYS A 199 20.83 4.59 20.93
N GLU A 200 20.04 5.64 20.71
CA GLU A 200 20.52 7.03 20.73
C GLU A 200 20.87 7.53 22.13
N LYS A 201 20.20 7.05 23.17
CA LYS A 201 20.52 7.37 24.57
C LYS A 201 21.74 6.65 25.12
N ASP A 202 22.09 5.50 24.54
CA ASP A 202 23.24 4.69 24.93
C ASP A 202 24.55 5.09 24.19
N LYS A 203 24.51 6.13 23.35
CA LYS A 203 25.67 6.75 22.68
C LYS A 203 26.12 8.02 23.39
#